data_AF-A0A1J5MII9-F1
#
_entry.id   AF-A0A1J5MII9-F1
#
_cell.length_a   1.000
_cell.length_b   1.000
_cell.length_c   1.000
_cell.angle_alpha   90.00
_cell.angle_beta   90.00
_cell.angle_gamma   90.00
#
_symmetry.space_group_name_H-M   'P 1'
#
loop_
_entity.id
_entity.type
_entity.pdbx_description
1 polymer ?
#
loop_
_entity_poly.entity_id
_entity_poly.type
_entity_poly.pdbx_seq_one_letter_code
_entity_poly.pdbx_strand_id
1 'polypeptide(L)'
;MAHDGQDLQMKPIVLPELLTLTAAAIAPLEATLEAARIAVRATVSQEDRVSGQLIEENQTAAHGLSWLATYVYALRQMQQWADKLQNNGSFNEMEQLIHQIAFGEYLAQVQGGIQMNQGEILRLQDLGLGQDALHALRTEAIVTLTEGGNTQAARSRLAEMMQEQAGATMFGASGLEEELEMIRDQFRRYASEKVEPHAHDWHLKDELIPMEVIEELAEMGVFGLTIPEEFGGFGLSKASMVVVSEELSRGYIGVGSLATRSEIAAELILCGGTDDQKEQWLPKIASAEILPTAVFTEPNTGSDLGSLRTRAVKTETGDYEITGNKTWITHAARTHVMTLLARTDPETTDHRGLSMFLAEKTPGTDENPFPTEGMTGGEIEVLGYRGMKEYELGFDGFAVKQANLLGGAEGKGFKQLMETFESARIQTAARAVGVAQSALDISMQYAQDRKQFGKSLINFPRVSGKLAMMAVEIMVARQLTYFSAWEKDHGHRCDLEAGMAKLLGARVAWAAADNGLQIHGGNGFALEYKISRVLCDARILNIFEGAAEIQAQVIARRLLA
;
A
#
# COMPACT_ATOMS: atom_id res chain seq x y z
N MET A 1 -62.89 4.31 14.97
CA MET A 1 -61.75 4.75 15.79
C MET A 1 -60.64 5.10 14.83
N ALA A 2 -60.24 6.37 14.78
CA ALA A 2 -59.12 6.81 13.99
C ALA A 2 -57.85 6.12 14.52
N HIS A 3 -57.07 5.53 13.63
CA HIS A 3 -55.69 5.18 13.96
C HIS A 3 -54.93 6.51 13.99
N ASP A 4 -54.63 6.97 15.21
CA ASP A 4 -53.73 8.08 15.43
C ASP A 4 -52.37 7.70 14.81
N GLY A 5 -52.07 8.35 13.68
CA GLY A 5 -50.75 8.34 13.08
C GLY A 5 -49.78 8.99 14.05
N GLN A 6 -49.12 8.17 14.87
CA GLN A 6 -47.84 8.55 15.40
C GLN A 6 -46.91 8.67 14.20
N ASP A 7 -46.61 9.90 13.80
CA ASP A 7 -45.40 10.22 13.06
C ASP A 7 -44.24 9.56 13.81
N LEU A 8 -43.84 8.37 13.36
CA LEU A 8 -42.52 7.85 13.63
C LEU A 8 -41.58 8.90 13.05
N GLN A 9 -41.08 9.81 13.90
CA GLN A 9 -40.04 10.74 13.54
C GLN A 9 -38.91 9.91 12.94
N MET A 10 -38.82 9.88 11.60
CA MET A 10 -37.75 9.19 10.91
C MET A 10 -36.48 9.92 11.33
N LYS A 11 -35.67 9.27 12.18
CA LYS A 11 -34.36 9.80 12.53
C LYS A 11 -33.60 10.04 11.22
N PRO A 12 -32.97 11.20 11.05
CA PRO A 12 -32.20 11.47 9.84
C PRO A 12 -31.07 10.42 9.72
N ILE A 13 -30.83 9.93 8.50
CA ILE A 13 -29.82 8.89 8.25
C ILE A 13 -28.41 9.45 8.47
N VAL A 14 -28.18 10.69 8.04
CA VAL A 14 -26.99 11.46 8.36
C VAL A 14 -27.19 12.16 9.70
N LEU A 15 -26.21 12.05 10.58
CA LEU A 15 -26.21 12.68 11.89
C LEU A 15 -26.18 14.21 11.74
N PRO A 16 -27.00 14.94 12.51
CA PRO A 16 -26.94 16.40 12.52
C PRO A 16 -25.58 16.88 13.05
N GLU A 17 -25.10 18.02 12.57
CA GLU A 17 -23.82 18.62 12.99
C GLU A 17 -22.62 17.65 12.86
N LEU A 18 -22.62 16.81 11.81
CA LEU A 18 -21.66 15.72 11.63
C LEU A 18 -20.20 16.16 11.80
N LEU A 19 -19.75 17.23 11.12
CA LEU A 19 -18.36 17.70 11.19
C LEU A 19 -17.99 18.17 12.59
N THR A 20 -18.93 18.80 13.32
CA THR A 20 -18.74 19.20 14.71
C THR A 20 -18.55 17.98 15.60
N LEU A 21 -19.37 16.93 15.40
CA LEU A 21 -19.27 15.67 16.15
C LEU A 21 -17.93 14.95 15.88
N THR A 22 -17.55 14.82 14.61
CA THR A 22 -16.31 14.12 14.24
C THR A 22 -15.06 14.88 14.67
N ALA A 23 -15.04 16.21 14.54
CA ALA A 23 -13.95 17.04 15.05
C ALA A 23 -13.80 16.91 16.58
N ALA A 24 -14.92 16.86 17.32
CA ALA A 24 -14.90 16.69 18.79
C ALA A 24 -14.39 15.32 19.25
N ALA A 25 -14.34 14.32 18.36
CA ALA A 25 -13.81 12.98 18.67
C ALA A 25 -12.27 12.89 18.55
N ILE A 26 -11.62 13.82 17.84
CA ILE A 26 -10.17 13.75 17.55
C ILE A 26 -9.33 13.96 18.82
N ALA A 27 -9.60 15.01 19.61
CA ALA A 27 -8.78 15.31 20.79
C ALA A 27 -8.79 14.18 21.85
N PRO A 28 -9.93 13.54 22.19
CA PRO A 28 -9.94 12.35 23.05
C PRO A 28 -9.13 11.16 22.50
N LEU A 29 -9.16 10.94 21.18
CA LEU A 29 -8.35 9.90 20.53
C LEU A 29 -6.85 10.18 20.63
N GLU A 30 -6.44 11.42 20.39
CA GLU A 30 -5.04 11.84 20.52
C GLU A 30 -4.55 11.70 21.97
N ALA A 31 -5.37 12.09 22.94
CA ALA A 31 -5.06 11.90 24.35
C ALA A 31 -4.91 10.42 24.71
N THR A 32 -5.74 9.55 24.13
CA THR A 32 -5.66 8.09 24.31
C THR A 32 -4.38 7.52 23.71
N LEU A 33 -4.02 7.95 22.49
CA LEU A 33 -2.77 7.55 21.83
C LEU A 33 -1.54 7.98 22.65
N GLU A 34 -1.54 9.21 23.17
CA GLU A 34 -0.43 9.70 24.00
C GLU A 34 -0.33 8.91 25.31
N ALA A 35 -1.45 8.62 25.97
CA ALA A 35 -1.47 7.76 27.15
C ALA A 35 -0.94 6.35 26.84
N ALA A 36 -1.34 5.74 25.72
CA ALA A 36 -0.83 4.45 25.28
C ALA A 36 0.67 4.51 24.99
N ARG A 37 1.15 5.57 24.33
CA ARG A 37 2.57 5.78 24.04
C ARG A 37 3.40 5.83 25.32
N ILE A 38 2.95 6.58 26.33
CA ILE A 38 3.61 6.67 27.64
C ILE A 38 3.63 5.30 28.33
N ALA A 39 2.48 4.61 28.38
CA ALA A 39 2.35 3.31 29.03
C ALA A 39 3.23 2.24 28.37
N VAL A 40 3.17 2.12 27.04
CA VAL A 40 4.02 1.19 26.28
C VAL A 40 5.50 1.55 26.46
N ARG A 41 5.89 2.83 26.36
CA ARG A 41 7.27 3.27 26.58
C ARG A 41 7.80 2.85 27.94
N ALA A 42 7.01 2.97 29.00
CA ALA A 42 7.39 2.51 30.34
C ALA A 42 7.67 1.00 30.41
N THR A 43 6.98 0.17 29.61
CA THR A 43 7.21 -1.29 29.56
C THR A 43 8.41 -1.70 28.72
N VAL A 44 8.79 -0.88 27.73
CA VAL A 44 9.85 -1.23 26.76
C VAL A 44 11.14 -0.42 26.92
N SER A 45 11.27 0.35 28.01
CA SER A 45 12.46 1.16 28.27
C SER A 45 13.27 0.62 29.44
N GLN A 46 14.59 0.65 29.30
CA GLN A 46 15.57 0.34 30.33
C GLN A 46 16.59 1.49 30.37
N GLU A 47 16.87 2.02 31.57
CA GLU A 47 17.78 3.16 31.74
C GLU A 47 17.43 4.36 30.84
N ASP A 48 16.13 4.70 30.79
CA ASP A 48 15.54 5.78 29.97
C ASP A 48 15.72 5.62 28.45
N ARG A 49 16.13 4.45 27.98
CA ARG A 49 16.29 4.11 26.55
C ARG A 49 15.35 2.99 26.16
N VAL A 50 14.76 3.11 24.98
CA VAL A 50 13.95 2.05 24.38
C VAL A 50 14.83 0.84 24.09
N SER A 51 14.50 -0.31 24.69
CA SER A 51 15.24 -1.56 24.55
C SER A 51 14.66 -2.42 23.43
N GLY A 52 15.50 -2.87 22.50
CA GLY A 52 15.09 -3.78 21.43
C GLY A 52 14.54 -5.10 21.98
N GLN A 53 15.17 -5.63 23.03
CA GLN A 53 14.73 -6.85 23.70
C GLN A 53 13.36 -6.68 24.36
N LEU A 54 13.14 -5.58 25.09
CA LEU A 54 11.86 -5.35 25.75
C LEU A 54 10.73 -5.09 24.74
N ILE A 55 11.02 -4.48 23.58
CA ILE A 55 10.02 -4.41 22.51
C ILE A 55 9.67 -5.81 22.01
N GLU A 56 10.64 -6.70 21.84
CA GLU A 56 10.37 -8.08 21.40
C GLU A 56 9.53 -8.85 22.44
N GLU A 57 9.85 -8.72 23.73
CA GLU A 57 9.08 -9.32 24.82
C GLU A 57 7.64 -8.75 24.93
N ASN A 58 7.44 -7.49 24.54
CA ASN A 58 6.15 -6.79 24.59
C ASN A 58 5.61 -6.44 23.19
N GLN A 59 5.88 -7.30 22.21
CA GLN A 59 5.65 -6.98 20.80
C GLN A 59 4.18 -6.68 20.49
N THR A 60 3.24 -7.42 21.10
CA THR A 60 1.80 -7.15 20.96
C THR A 60 1.44 -5.73 21.36
N ALA A 61 2.00 -5.21 22.45
CA ALA A 61 1.74 -3.85 22.91
C ALA A 61 2.39 -2.80 21.98
N ALA A 62 3.63 -3.05 21.53
CA ALA A 62 4.34 -2.15 20.62
C ALA A 62 3.65 -2.06 19.23
N HIS A 63 3.26 -3.20 18.67
CA HIS A 63 2.52 -3.27 17.41
C HIS A 63 1.11 -2.72 17.58
N GLY A 64 0.50 -2.99 18.73
CA GLY A 64 -0.77 -2.39 19.13
C GLY A 64 -0.75 -0.87 19.09
N LEU A 65 0.29 -0.26 19.68
CA LEU A 65 0.48 1.19 19.64
C LEU A 65 0.51 1.73 18.20
N SER A 66 1.12 0.97 17.28
CA SER A 66 1.19 1.33 15.87
C SER A 66 -0.18 1.31 15.20
N TRP A 67 -0.99 0.28 15.44
CA TRP A 67 -2.35 0.18 14.92
C TRP A 67 -3.29 1.23 15.51
N LEU A 68 -3.18 1.52 16.81
CA LEU A 68 -3.91 2.63 17.43
C LEU A 68 -3.53 3.96 16.76
N ALA A 69 -2.23 4.21 16.58
CA ALA A 69 -1.74 5.42 15.90
C ALA A 69 -2.28 5.51 14.47
N THR A 70 -2.28 4.40 13.72
CA THR A 70 -2.86 4.33 12.38
C THR A 70 -4.33 4.77 12.37
N TYR A 71 -5.15 4.31 13.32
CA TYR A 71 -6.57 4.69 13.39
C TYR A 71 -6.76 6.16 13.74
N VAL A 72 -5.98 6.68 14.69
CA VAL A 72 -6.04 8.11 15.07
C VAL A 72 -5.64 9.00 13.89
N TYR A 73 -4.54 8.67 13.20
CA TYR A 73 -4.10 9.42 12.03
C TYR A 73 -5.11 9.31 10.88
N ALA A 74 -5.64 8.12 10.61
CA ALA A 74 -6.66 7.91 9.59
C ALA A 74 -7.91 8.78 9.82
N LEU A 75 -8.43 8.82 11.05
CA LEU A 75 -9.58 9.66 11.39
C LEU A 75 -9.26 11.16 11.33
N ARG A 76 -8.04 11.56 11.71
CA ARG A 76 -7.58 12.94 11.51
C ARG A 76 -7.59 13.32 10.02
N GLN A 77 -7.09 12.45 9.15
CA GLN A 77 -7.08 12.71 7.70
C GLN A 77 -8.49 12.71 7.10
N MET A 78 -9.38 11.83 7.57
CA MET A 78 -10.79 11.87 7.18
C MET A 78 -11.47 13.18 7.58
N GLN A 79 -11.18 13.72 8.79
CA GLN A 79 -11.70 15.02 9.21
C GLN A 79 -11.20 16.14 8.28
N GLN A 80 -9.91 16.17 7.97
CA GLN A 80 -9.33 17.17 7.07
C GLN A 80 -9.89 17.09 5.65
N TRP A 81 -10.07 15.88 5.13
CA TRP A 81 -10.74 15.64 3.85
C TRP A 81 -12.16 16.21 3.85
N ALA A 82 -12.96 15.88 4.87
CA ALA A 82 -14.34 16.34 4.98
C ALA A 82 -14.43 17.87 5.11
N ASP A 83 -13.56 18.50 5.91
CA ASP A 83 -13.49 19.96 6.04
C ASP A 83 -13.09 20.63 4.72
N LYS A 84 -12.13 20.05 3.97
CA LYS A 84 -11.73 20.55 2.65
C LYS A 84 -12.90 20.50 1.66
N LEU A 85 -13.62 19.38 1.61
CA LEU A 85 -14.78 19.26 0.73
C LEU A 85 -15.92 20.20 1.15
N GLN A 86 -16.15 20.39 2.46
CA GLN A 86 -17.16 21.30 2.97
C GLN A 86 -16.86 22.74 2.55
N ASN A 87 -15.61 23.17 2.67
CA ASN A 87 -15.16 24.50 2.25
C ASN A 87 -15.29 24.72 0.75
N ASN A 88 -15.12 23.67 -0.05
CA ASN A 88 -15.24 23.70 -1.50
C ASN A 88 -16.66 23.42 -2.01
N GLY A 89 -17.64 23.20 -1.12
CA GLY A 89 -19.04 22.95 -1.47
C GLY A 89 -19.31 21.57 -2.07
N SER A 90 -18.43 20.58 -1.85
CA SER A 90 -18.50 19.23 -2.42
C SER A 90 -18.69 18.12 -1.38
N PHE A 91 -18.96 18.46 -0.12
CA PHE A 91 -19.27 17.49 0.95
C PHE A 91 -20.75 17.08 0.92
N ASN A 92 -21.13 16.30 -0.09
CA ASN A 92 -22.52 15.87 -0.31
C ASN A 92 -22.89 14.66 0.56
N GLU A 93 -24.10 14.14 0.39
CA GLU A 93 -24.64 13.05 1.22
C GLU A 93 -23.74 11.79 1.18
N MET A 94 -23.13 11.46 0.03
CA MET A 94 -22.26 10.29 -0.09
C MET A 94 -21.00 10.46 0.77
N GLU A 95 -20.35 11.63 0.70
CA GLU A 95 -19.18 11.94 1.49
C GLU A 95 -19.50 11.99 2.99
N GLN A 96 -20.65 12.58 3.34
CA GLN A 96 -21.16 12.59 4.72
C GLN A 96 -21.37 11.17 5.26
N LEU A 97 -21.97 10.27 4.47
CA LEU A 97 -22.17 8.88 4.87
C LEU A 97 -20.85 8.12 5.01
N ILE A 98 -19.91 8.30 4.09
CA ILE A 98 -18.58 7.71 4.18
C ILE A 98 -17.87 8.17 5.46
N HIS A 99 -17.85 9.48 5.70
CA HIS A 99 -17.23 10.08 6.89
C HIS A 99 -17.86 9.59 8.18
N GLN A 100 -19.19 9.61 8.25
CA GLN A 100 -19.96 9.16 9.41
C GLN A 100 -19.73 7.68 9.72
N ILE A 101 -19.77 6.82 8.70
CA ILE A 101 -19.56 5.38 8.89
C ILE A 101 -18.11 5.11 9.30
N ALA A 102 -17.13 5.81 8.72
CA ALA A 102 -15.72 5.69 9.08
C ALA A 102 -15.51 6.01 10.57
N PHE A 103 -15.99 7.16 11.04
CA PHE A 103 -15.88 7.55 12.45
C PHE A 103 -16.62 6.56 13.36
N GLY A 104 -17.86 6.19 13.03
CA GLY A 104 -18.64 5.26 13.84
C GLY A 104 -17.95 3.91 14.00
N GLU A 105 -17.43 3.35 12.91
CA GLU A 105 -16.74 2.05 12.93
C GLU A 105 -15.38 2.12 13.64
N TYR A 106 -14.53 3.08 13.28
CA TYR A 106 -13.16 3.11 13.78
C TYR A 106 -13.13 3.50 15.27
N LEU A 107 -14.04 4.38 15.73
CA LEU A 107 -14.20 4.67 17.16
C LEU A 107 -14.69 3.43 17.93
N ALA A 108 -15.65 2.68 17.38
CA ALA A 108 -16.15 1.46 18.01
C ALA A 108 -15.04 0.39 18.09
N GLN A 109 -14.19 0.29 17.08
CA GLN A 109 -13.02 -0.60 17.11
C GLN A 109 -11.94 -0.13 18.10
N VAL A 110 -11.67 1.17 18.24
CA VAL A 110 -10.76 1.66 19.29
C VAL A 110 -11.27 1.26 20.69
N GLN A 111 -12.58 1.30 20.92
CA GLN A 111 -13.19 0.91 22.20
C GLN A 111 -13.29 -0.62 22.39
N GLY A 112 -13.65 -1.37 21.36
CA GLY A 112 -14.00 -2.80 21.43
C GLY A 112 -12.89 -3.76 20.98
N GLY A 113 -11.99 -3.28 20.13
CA GLY A 113 -10.82 -3.99 19.65
C GLY A 113 -10.47 -3.66 18.18
N ILE A 114 -9.22 -3.28 17.92
CA ILE A 114 -8.69 -3.03 16.57
C ILE A 114 -8.17 -4.34 16.01
N GLN A 115 -8.65 -4.70 14.82
CA GLN A 115 -8.22 -5.91 14.13
C GLN A 115 -6.85 -5.68 13.45
N MET A 116 -5.78 -6.22 14.06
CA MET A 116 -4.45 -6.27 13.43
C MET A 116 -4.41 -7.35 12.34
N ASN A 117 -5.02 -8.51 12.65
CA ASN A 117 -5.43 -9.52 11.68
C ASN A 117 -6.64 -10.32 12.23
N GLN A 118 -7.08 -11.38 11.55
CA GLN A 118 -8.27 -12.14 11.96
C GLN A 118 -8.17 -12.80 13.35
N GLY A 119 -6.97 -13.14 13.82
CA GLY A 119 -6.75 -13.75 15.14
C GLY A 119 -6.27 -12.78 16.22
N GLU A 120 -5.73 -11.63 15.82
CA GLU A 120 -5.09 -10.67 16.71
C GLU A 120 -5.90 -9.37 16.79
N ILE A 121 -6.63 -9.24 17.90
CA ILE A 121 -7.48 -8.08 18.21
C ILE A 121 -6.82 -7.29 19.34
N LEU A 122 -6.27 -6.13 18.99
CA LEU A 122 -5.72 -5.18 19.93
C LEU A 122 -6.82 -4.55 20.77
N ARG A 123 -6.67 -4.54 22.09
CA ARG A 123 -7.51 -3.76 23.02
C ARG A 123 -6.66 -2.77 23.80
N LEU A 124 -7.28 -1.71 24.31
CA LEU A 124 -6.57 -0.68 25.09
C LEU A 124 -5.83 -1.25 26.31
N GLN A 125 -6.35 -2.32 26.93
CA GLN A 125 -5.70 -3.03 28.02
C GLN A 125 -4.35 -3.67 27.63
N ASP A 126 -4.18 -4.06 26.37
CA ASP A 126 -2.92 -4.63 25.86
C ASP A 126 -1.85 -3.53 25.73
N LEU A 127 -2.26 -2.25 25.79
CA LEU A 127 -1.40 -1.06 25.82
C LEU A 127 -1.18 -0.53 27.25
N GLY A 128 -1.63 -1.26 28.27
CA GLY A 128 -1.58 -0.82 29.67
C GLY A 128 -2.65 0.20 30.06
N LEU A 129 -3.69 0.40 29.23
CA LEU A 129 -4.77 1.34 29.52
C LEU A 129 -5.99 0.64 30.12
N GLY A 130 -6.43 1.11 31.29
CA GLY A 130 -7.57 0.57 32.03
C GLY A 130 -8.94 1.17 31.65
N GLN A 131 -9.94 0.92 32.49
CA GLN A 131 -11.30 1.42 32.30
C GLN A 131 -11.42 2.95 32.26
N ASP A 132 -10.51 3.67 32.93
CA ASP A 132 -10.50 5.14 32.90
C ASP A 132 -10.24 5.69 31.49
N ALA A 133 -9.36 5.04 30.72
CA ALA A 133 -9.11 5.43 29.32
C ALA A 133 -10.33 5.15 28.43
N LEU A 134 -11.00 4.01 28.65
CA LEU A 134 -12.28 3.72 27.97
C LEU A 134 -13.36 4.73 28.35
N HIS A 135 -13.41 5.18 29.61
CA HIS A 135 -14.35 6.20 30.05
C HIS A 135 -14.06 7.56 29.40
N ALA A 136 -12.79 7.93 29.24
CA ALA A 136 -12.39 9.15 28.56
C ALA A 136 -12.84 9.19 27.08
N LEU A 137 -12.99 8.02 26.44
CA LEU A 137 -13.54 7.89 25.09
C LEU A 137 -15.08 7.87 25.03
N ARG A 138 -15.79 8.06 26.15
CA ARG A 138 -17.27 8.13 26.18
C ARG A 138 -17.78 9.57 26.26
N THR A 139 -17.19 10.47 25.48
CA THR A 139 -17.74 11.81 25.28
C THR A 139 -19.07 11.73 24.54
N GLU A 140 -19.93 12.74 24.68
CA GLU A 140 -21.23 12.79 24.00
C GLU A 140 -21.09 12.60 22.47
N ALA A 141 -20.08 13.24 21.87
CA ALA A 141 -19.79 13.12 20.46
C ALA A 141 -19.41 11.69 20.06
N ILE A 142 -18.50 11.03 20.80
CA ILE A 142 -18.08 9.66 20.49
C ILE A 142 -19.22 8.66 20.72
N VAL A 143 -20.01 8.81 21.78
CA VAL A 143 -21.19 7.96 22.02
C VAL A 143 -22.18 8.11 20.86
N THR A 144 -22.46 9.34 20.43
CA THR A 144 -23.36 9.60 19.29
C THR A 144 -22.85 8.95 18.00
N LEU A 145 -21.55 9.08 17.70
CA LEU A 145 -20.93 8.50 16.51
C LEU A 145 -20.89 6.96 16.56
N THR A 146 -20.58 6.36 17.71
CA THR A 146 -20.48 4.89 17.85
C THR A 146 -21.86 4.21 17.85
N GLU A 147 -22.89 4.86 18.39
CA GLU A 147 -24.27 4.32 18.37
C GLU A 147 -25.00 4.59 17.04
N GLY A 148 -24.76 5.75 16.43
CA GLY A 148 -25.53 6.24 15.27
C GLY A 148 -24.76 6.29 13.94
N GLY A 149 -23.43 6.20 13.95
CA GLY A 149 -22.60 6.41 12.77
C GLY A 149 -22.67 5.27 11.77
N ASN A 150 -22.27 4.06 12.18
CA ASN A 150 -22.27 2.86 11.32
C ASN A 150 -23.56 2.02 11.46
N THR A 151 -24.71 2.60 11.12
CA THR A 151 -26.00 1.89 11.17
C THR A 151 -26.28 1.12 9.89
N GLN A 152 -27.21 0.15 9.95
CA GLN A 152 -27.70 -0.52 8.73
C GLN A 152 -28.33 0.49 7.76
N ALA A 153 -29.06 1.49 8.25
CA ALA A 153 -29.69 2.51 7.43
C ALA A 153 -28.65 3.35 6.67
N ALA A 154 -27.58 3.79 7.33
CA ALA A 154 -26.49 4.53 6.70
C ALA A 154 -25.78 3.68 5.62
N ARG A 155 -25.45 2.41 5.93
CA ARG A 155 -24.84 1.50 4.95
C ARG A 155 -25.76 1.21 3.76
N SER A 156 -27.05 1.01 4.01
CA SER A 156 -28.04 0.81 2.96
C SER A 156 -28.14 2.02 2.04
N ARG A 157 -28.24 3.23 2.62
CA ARG A 157 -28.31 4.48 1.85
C ARG A 157 -27.04 4.70 1.03
N LEU A 158 -25.86 4.47 1.61
CA LEU A 158 -24.60 4.56 0.89
C LEU A 158 -24.58 3.58 -0.30
N ALA A 159 -24.97 2.32 -0.09
CA ALA A 159 -25.02 1.32 -1.15
C ALA A 159 -26.08 1.63 -2.24
N GLU A 160 -27.18 2.30 -1.91
CA GLU A 160 -28.14 2.82 -2.88
C GLU A 160 -27.51 3.92 -3.74
N MET A 161 -26.87 4.91 -3.13
CA MET A 161 -26.17 5.97 -3.86
C MET A 161 -25.04 5.43 -4.75
N MET A 162 -24.31 4.42 -4.27
CA MET A 162 -23.30 3.72 -5.07
C MET A 162 -23.91 3.04 -6.30
N GLN A 163 -25.14 2.52 -6.22
CA GLN A 163 -25.85 1.95 -7.38
C GLN A 163 -26.33 3.04 -8.33
N GLU A 164 -26.83 4.16 -7.80
CA GLU A 164 -27.26 5.32 -8.59
C GLU A 164 -26.09 5.93 -9.38
N GLN A 165 -24.88 5.83 -8.85
CA GLN A 165 -23.63 6.29 -9.48
C GLN A 165 -22.86 5.15 -10.19
N ALA A 166 -23.56 4.15 -10.73
CA ALA A 166 -22.92 3.09 -11.51
C ALA A 166 -22.08 3.68 -12.66
N GLY A 167 -20.79 3.33 -12.70
CA GLY A 167 -19.82 3.85 -13.67
C GLY A 167 -18.95 5.00 -13.17
N ALA A 168 -19.22 5.56 -11.99
CA ALA A 168 -18.33 6.54 -11.35
C ALA A 168 -16.89 6.01 -11.20
N THR A 169 -15.90 6.91 -11.22
CA THR A 169 -14.49 6.56 -11.04
C THR A 169 -14.23 5.91 -9.68
N MET A 170 -14.82 6.51 -8.65
CA MET A 170 -14.76 6.10 -7.25
C MET A 170 -16.07 6.52 -6.57
N PHE A 171 -16.30 6.01 -5.36
CA PHE A 171 -17.43 6.42 -4.54
C PHE A 171 -16.96 7.48 -3.52
N GLY A 172 -17.49 8.69 -3.65
CA GLY A 172 -17.09 9.88 -2.92
C GLY A 172 -15.96 10.65 -3.60
N ALA A 173 -15.98 11.98 -3.50
CA ALA A 173 -14.91 12.83 -4.02
C ALA A 173 -13.58 12.58 -3.30
N SER A 174 -12.47 12.52 -4.04
CA SER A 174 -11.12 12.34 -3.48
C SER A 174 -10.65 13.54 -2.65
N GLY A 175 -11.10 14.75 -3.03
CA GLY A 175 -10.56 16.01 -2.52
C GLY A 175 -9.19 16.41 -3.12
N LEU A 176 -8.73 15.71 -4.16
CA LEU A 176 -7.54 16.11 -4.92
C LEU A 176 -7.83 17.32 -5.82
N GLU A 177 -6.75 17.93 -6.31
CA GLU A 177 -6.81 19.02 -7.30
C GLU A 177 -7.22 18.49 -8.68
N GLU A 178 -7.78 19.37 -9.50
CA GLU A 178 -8.33 19.00 -10.82
C GLU A 178 -7.27 18.36 -11.73
N GLU A 179 -6.02 18.82 -11.68
CA GLU A 179 -4.91 18.23 -12.44
C GLU A 179 -4.68 16.75 -12.10
N LEU A 180 -4.72 16.40 -10.81
CA LEU A 180 -4.58 15.02 -10.36
C LEU A 180 -5.78 14.16 -10.77
N GLU A 181 -6.99 14.73 -10.79
CA GLU A 181 -8.18 14.03 -11.30
C GLU A 181 -8.13 13.85 -12.83
N MET A 182 -7.54 14.79 -13.58
CA MET A 182 -7.28 14.60 -15.02
C MET A 182 -6.29 13.45 -15.27
N ILE A 183 -5.22 13.36 -14.46
CA ILE A 183 -4.28 12.23 -14.49
C ILE A 183 -5.03 10.92 -14.16
N ARG A 184 -5.89 10.93 -13.14
CA ARG A 184 -6.73 9.77 -12.80
C ARG A 184 -7.55 9.31 -14.00
N ASP A 185 -8.27 10.20 -14.64
CA ASP A 185 -9.14 9.88 -15.78
C ASP A 185 -8.35 9.38 -16.99
N GLN A 186 -7.13 9.87 -17.21
CA GLN A 186 -6.24 9.35 -18.25
C GLN A 186 -5.86 7.88 -17.98
N PHE A 187 -5.33 7.59 -16.79
CA PHE A 187 -4.84 6.24 -16.48
C PHE A 187 -5.96 5.24 -16.19
N ARG A 188 -7.11 5.70 -15.69
CA ARG A 188 -8.33 4.88 -15.60
C ARG A 188 -8.78 4.39 -16.96
N ARG A 189 -8.85 5.30 -17.95
CA ARG A 189 -9.24 4.93 -19.33
C ARG A 189 -8.27 3.91 -19.90
N TYR A 190 -6.97 4.15 -19.75
CA TYR A 190 -5.95 3.20 -20.16
C TYR A 190 -6.14 1.83 -19.49
N ALA A 191 -6.26 1.79 -18.16
CA ALA A 191 -6.46 0.53 -17.43
C ALA A 191 -7.74 -0.21 -17.87
N SER A 192 -8.84 0.52 -18.05
CA SER A 192 -10.13 -0.06 -18.44
C SER A 192 -10.13 -0.60 -19.88
N GLU A 193 -9.41 0.06 -20.80
CA GLU A 193 -9.37 -0.30 -22.22
C GLU A 193 -8.27 -1.32 -22.55
N LYS A 194 -7.10 -1.21 -21.92
CA LYS A 194 -5.88 -1.93 -22.31
C LYS A 194 -5.45 -3.00 -21.31
N VAL A 195 -5.87 -2.92 -20.05
CA VAL A 195 -5.41 -3.83 -18.99
C VAL A 195 -6.52 -4.77 -18.53
N GLU A 196 -7.61 -4.23 -18.00
CA GLU A 196 -8.70 -4.99 -17.39
C GLU A 196 -9.34 -6.09 -18.28
N PRO A 197 -9.50 -5.88 -19.60
CA PRO A 197 -10.05 -6.91 -20.48
C PRO A 197 -9.12 -8.11 -20.67
N HIS A 198 -7.81 -7.93 -20.47
CA HIS A 198 -6.77 -8.91 -20.83
C HIS A 198 -6.07 -9.52 -19.61
N ALA A 199 -5.96 -8.79 -18.50
CA ALA A 199 -5.17 -9.20 -17.34
C ALA A 199 -5.57 -10.53 -16.71
N HIS A 200 -6.84 -10.92 -16.84
CA HIS A 200 -7.29 -12.22 -16.36
C HIS A 200 -6.82 -13.37 -17.24
N ASP A 201 -6.82 -13.17 -18.56
CA ASP A 201 -6.33 -14.16 -19.53
C ASP A 201 -4.81 -14.36 -19.41
N TRP A 202 -4.04 -13.26 -19.27
CA TRP A 202 -2.59 -13.35 -18.97
C TRP A 202 -2.34 -14.16 -17.71
N HIS A 203 -3.12 -13.89 -16.65
CA HIS A 203 -3.03 -14.68 -15.43
C HIS A 203 -3.36 -16.15 -15.66
N LEU A 204 -4.40 -16.51 -16.41
CA LEU A 204 -4.76 -17.92 -16.64
C LEU A 204 -3.72 -18.67 -17.47
N LYS A 205 -3.11 -18.01 -18.45
CA LYS A 205 -2.06 -18.56 -19.31
C LYS A 205 -0.67 -18.57 -18.68
N ASP A 206 -0.53 -17.99 -17.48
CA ASP A 206 0.76 -17.80 -16.82
C ASP A 206 1.75 -16.96 -17.65
N GLU A 207 1.21 -16.00 -18.38
CA GLU A 207 1.99 -15.11 -19.25
C GLU A 207 2.46 -13.87 -18.48
N LEU A 208 3.66 -13.40 -18.81
CA LEU A 208 4.12 -12.08 -18.44
C LEU A 208 3.20 -11.02 -19.05
N ILE A 209 3.08 -9.87 -18.38
CA ILE A 209 2.45 -8.67 -18.96
C ILE A 209 3.14 -8.39 -20.30
N PRO A 210 2.39 -8.28 -21.41
CA PRO A 210 2.97 -8.10 -22.75
C PRO A 210 3.91 -6.89 -22.83
N MET A 211 4.92 -6.96 -23.70
CA MET A 211 5.88 -5.86 -23.84
C MET A 211 5.20 -4.60 -24.40
N GLU A 212 4.16 -4.78 -25.22
CA GLU A 212 3.35 -3.70 -25.78
C GLU A 212 2.71 -2.83 -24.68
N VAL A 213 2.35 -3.42 -23.53
CA VAL A 213 1.84 -2.65 -22.38
C VAL A 213 2.96 -1.81 -21.76
N ILE A 214 4.18 -2.33 -21.69
CA ILE A 214 5.34 -1.57 -21.20
C ILE A 214 5.67 -0.43 -22.16
N GLU A 215 5.67 -0.69 -23.46
CA GLU A 215 5.92 0.31 -24.51
C GLU A 215 4.86 1.44 -24.49
N GLU A 216 3.57 1.09 -24.43
CA GLU A 216 2.49 2.08 -24.31
C GLU A 216 2.62 2.94 -23.03
N LEU A 217 2.94 2.33 -21.89
CA LEU A 217 3.16 3.08 -20.64
C LEU A 217 4.42 3.96 -20.70
N ALA A 218 5.44 3.56 -21.44
CA ALA A 218 6.63 4.36 -21.69
C ALA A 218 6.33 5.58 -22.56
N GLU A 219 5.55 5.42 -23.63
CA GLU A 219 5.07 6.53 -24.47
C GLU A 219 4.20 7.51 -23.66
N MET A 220 3.44 7.00 -22.69
CA MET A 220 2.66 7.83 -21.75
C MET A 220 3.50 8.47 -20.64
N GLY A 221 4.80 8.18 -20.57
CA GLY A 221 5.73 8.82 -19.62
C GLY A 221 5.75 8.24 -18.21
N VAL A 222 5.12 7.09 -17.99
CA VAL A 222 4.90 6.51 -16.64
C VAL A 222 6.21 6.20 -15.92
N PHE A 223 7.21 5.68 -16.64
CA PHE A 223 8.49 5.28 -16.05
C PHE A 223 9.37 6.47 -15.65
N GLY A 224 9.12 7.65 -16.21
CA GLY A 224 9.81 8.91 -15.91
C GLY A 224 8.97 9.92 -15.13
N LEU A 225 7.80 9.53 -14.61
CA LEU A 225 6.79 10.47 -14.12
C LEU A 225 7.32 11.44 -13.05
N THR A 226 8.09 10.92 -12.09
CA THR A 226 8.68 11.71 -10.98
C THR A 226 10.18 12.00 -11.16
N ILE A 227 10.77 11.54 -12.27
CA ILE A 227 12.17 11.81 -12.59
C ILE A 227 12.29 13.28 -13.03
N PRO A 228 13.30 14.04 -12.56
CA PRO A 228 13.50 15.43 -12.99
C PRO A 228 13.60 15.58 -14.51
N GLU A 229 13.10 16.71 -15.03
CA GLU A 229 13.12 17.00 -16.47
C GLU A 229 14.54 17.01 -17.07
N GLU A 230 15.55 17.42 -16.30
CA GLU A 230 16.96 17.40 -16.73
C GLU A 230 17.47 16.00 -17.05
N PHE A 231 16.82 14.97 -16.52
CA PHE A 231 17.10 13.56 -16.81
C PHE A 231 16.01 12.92 -17.70
N GLY A 232 15.24 13.72 -18.44
CA GLY A 232 14.25 13.23 -19.40
C GLY A 232 12.93 12.72 -18.80
N GLY A 233 12.68 12.99 -17.51
CA GLY A 233 11.38 12.73 -16.89
C GLY A 233 10.40 13.91 -16.96
N PHE A 234 9.31 13.82 -16.22
CA PHE A 234 8.26 14.85 -16.19
C PHE A 234 8.28 15.71 -14.91
N GLY A 235 9.10 15.37 -13.92
CA GLY A 235 9.21 16.12 -12.67
C GLY A 235 7.90 16.26 -11.88
N LEU A 236 6.93 15.36 -12.09
CA LEU A 236 5.66 15.42 -11.38
C LEU A 236 5.78 14.98 -9.92
N SER A 237 4.78 15.35 -9.14
CA SER A 237 4.69 15.05 -7.72
C SER A 237 4.53 13.55 -7.41
N LYS A 238 4.87 13.16 -6.19
CA LYS A 238 4.57 11.84 -5.64
C LYS A 238 3.07 11.59 -5.58
N ALA A 239 2.26 12.62 -5.31
CA ALA A 239 0.80 12.52 -5.41
C ALA A 239 0.34 12.12 -6.83
N SER A 240 0.93 12.67 -7.89
CA SER A 240 0.64 12.24 -9.28
C SER A 240 0.94 10.76 -9.47
N MET A 241 2.10 10.29 -9.01
CA MET A 241 2.48 8.89 -9.12
C MET A 241 1.60 7.94 -8.30
N VAL A 242 1.11 8.38 -7.13
CA VAL A 242 0.11 7.63 -6.36
C VAL A 242 -1.16 7.42 -7.18
N VAL A 243 -1.68 8.46 -7.82
CA VAL A 243 -2.90 8.37 -8.64
C VAL A 243 -2.70 7.42 -9.83
N VAL A 244 -1.56 7.53 -10.52
CA VAL A 244 -1.21 6.59 -11.62
C VAL A 244 -1.16 5.16 -11.11
N SER A 245 -0.47 4.91 -10.00
CA SER A 245 -0.35 3.57 -9.41
C SER A 245 -1.67 3.00 -8.92
N GLU A 246 -2.57 3.82 -8.37
CA GLU A 246 -3.93 3.40 -8.00
C GLU A 246 -4.70 2.87 -9.21
N GLU A 247 -4.80 3.66 -10.29
CA GLU A 247 -5.61 3.30 -11.45
C GLU A 247 -5.01 2.13 -12.24
N LEU A 248 -3.68 2.06 -12.39
CA LEU A 248 -3.03 0.90 -13.03
C LEU A 248 -3.21 -0.37 -12.19
N SER A 249 -3.13 -0.28 -10.86
CA SER A 249 -3.29 -1.44 -9.97
C SER A 249 -4.73 -1.91 -9.86
N ARG A 250 -5.69 -1.00 -10.04
CA ARG A 250 -7.12 -1.34 -10.17
C ARG A 250 -7.35 -2.26 -11.36
N GLY A 251 -6.65 -2.02 -12.48
CA GLY A 251 -6.67 -2.92 -13.63
C GLY A 251 -5.97 -4.25 -13.34
N TYR A 252 -4.70 -4.15 -12.93
CA TYR A 252 -3.90 -5.27 -12.47
C TYR A 252 -2.68 -4.79 -11.67
N ILE A 253 -2.50 -5.29 -10.44
CA ILE A 253 -1.40 -4.91 -9.55
C ILE A 253 0.00 -5.00 -10.20
N GLY A 254 0.20 -5.97 -11.11
CA GLY A 254 1.45 -6.12 -11.84
C GLY A 254 1.77 -4.91 -12.73
N VAL A 255 0.75 -4.32 -13.37
CA VAL A 255 0.91 -3.14 -14.22
C VAL A 255 1.25 -1.91 -13.40
N GLY A 256 0.55 -1.68 -12.29
CA GLY A 256 0.93 -0.59 -11.37
C GLY A 256 2.32 -0.77 -10.77
N SER A 257 2.74 -2.02 -10.56
CA SER A 257 4.06 -2.32 -10.02
C SER A 257 5.20 -2.07 -11.01
N LEU A 258 4.98 -2.12 -12.33
CA LEU A 258 5.99 -1.71 -13.34
C LEU A 258 6.43 -0.26 -13.10
N ALA A 259 5.46 0.64 -12.91
CA ALA A 259 5.68 2.05 -12.64
C ALA A 259 6.47 2.25 -11.33
N THR A 260 6.06 1.56 -10.26
CA THR A 260 6.73 1.63 -8.95
C THR A 260 8.20 1.21 -9.03
N ARG A 261 8.56 0.18 -9.81
CA ARG A 261 9.96 -0.27 -9.89
C ARG A 261 10.86 0.80 -10.47
N SER A 262 10.41 1.49 -11.51
CA SER A 262 11.12 2.62 -12.10
C SER A 262 11.30 3.76 -11.12
N GLU A 263 10.21 4.17 -10.46
CA GLU A 263 10.24 5.27 -9.50
C GLU A 263 11.24 5.02 -8.35
N ILE A 264 11.20 3.83 -7.75
CA ILE A 264 12.06 3.52 -6.60
C ILE A 264 13.53 3.38 -7.03
N ALA A 265 13.80 2.80 -8.20
CA ALA A 265 15.16 2.72 -8.73
C ALA A 265 15.72 4.11 -9.08
N ALA A 266 14.88 4.97 -9.67
CA ALA A 266 15.26 6.34 -9.98
C ALA A 266 15.53 7.16 -8.70
N GLU A 267 14.68 7.07 -7.68
CA GLU A 267 14.89 7.76 -6.40
C GLU A 267 16.17 7.27 -5.70
N LEU A 268 16.45 5.96 -5.74
CA LEU A 268 17.70 5.40 -5.23
C LEU A 268 18.93 6.03 -5.90
N ILE A 269 18.89 6.22 -7.22
CA ILE A 269 19.98 6.81 -8.01
C ILE A 269 20.06 8.33 -7.80
N LEU A 270 18.93 9.03 -7.73
CA LEU A 270 18.88 10.47 -7.46
C LEU A 270 19.50 10.80 -6.09
N CYS A 271 19.16 10.03 -5.06
CA CYS A 271 19.64 10.26 -3.70
C CYS A 271 21.06 9.74 -3.46
N GLY A 272 21.42 8.61 -4.06
CA GLY A 272 22.64 7.87 -3.73
C GLY A 272 23.73 7.86 -4.81
N GLY A 273 23.40 8.23 -6.04
CA GLY A 273 24.27 8.12 -7.20
C GLY A 273 25.22 9.31 -7.38
N THR A 274 26.32 9.06 -8.08
CA THR A 274 27.19 10.12 -8.62
C THR A 274 26.51 10.83 -9.80
N ASP A 275 27.01 11.99 -10.21
CA ASP A 275 26.44 12.72 -11.34
C ASP A 275 26.54 11.89 -12.65
N ASP A 276 27.69 11.25 -12.90
CA ASP A 276 27.86 10.31 -14.02
C ASP A 276 26.82 9.16 -13.99
N GLN A 277 26.50 8.62 -12.80
CA GLN A 277 25.48 7.57 -12.66
C GLN A 277 24.08 8.13 -12.97
N LYS A 278 23.76 9.33 -12.49
CA LYS A 278 22.46 9.96 -12.77
C LYS A 278 22.28 10.19 -14.27
N GLU A 279 23.27 10.80 -14.92
CA GLU A 279 23.28 11.06 -16.37
C GLU A 279 23.20 9.77 -17.20
N GLN A 280 23.86 8.69 -16.75
CA GLN A 280 23.85 7.42 -17.47
C GLN A 280 22.50 6.67 -17.35
N TRP A 281 21.93 6.61 -16.15
CA TRP A 281 20.84 5.68 -15.82
C TRP A 281 19.46 6.31 -15.88
N LEU A 282 19.29 7.53 -15.35
CA LEU A 282 17.96 8.12 -15.17
C LEU A 282 17.23 8.36 -16.50
N PRO A 283 17.86 8.88 -17.57
CA PRO A 283 17.17 9.06 -18.86
C PRO A 283 16.65 7.76 -19.46
N LYS A 284 17.42 6.67 -19.33
CA LYS A 284 17.05 5.36 -19.88
C LYS A 284 15.98 4.65 -19.07
N ILE A 285 15.95 4.91 -17.76
CA ILE A 285 14.86 4.47 -16.88
C ILE A 285 13.60 5.26 -17.20
N ALA A 286 13.70 6.58 -17.40
CA ALA A 286 12.58 7.45 -17.72
C ALA A 286 11.88 7.05 -19.03
N SER A 287 12.65 6.68 -20.06
CA SER A 287 12.13 6.21 -21.36
C SER A 287 11.77 4.72 -21.40
N ALA A 288 11.96 3.98 -20.30
CA ALA A 288 11.83 2.52 -20.22
C ALA A 288 12.76 1.71 -21.15
N GLU A 289 13.77 2.33 -21.77
CA GLU A 289 14.87 1.62 -22.45
C GLU A 289 15.62 0.67 -21.49
N ILE A 290 15.65 1.03 -20.21
CA ILE A 290 16.18 0.21 -19.13
C ILE A 290 15.08 -0.04 -18.11
N LEU A 291 14.73 -1.31 -17.94
CA LEU A 291 13.81 -1.78 -16.91
C LEU A 291 14.60 -2.22 -15.65
N PRO A 292 14.40 -1.57 -14.49
CA PRO A 292 15.07 -1.94 -13.26
C PRO A 292 14.29 -2.96 -12.42
N THR A 293 14.99 -3.74 -11.60
CA THR A 293 14.37 -4.49 -10.49
C THR A 293 15.23 -4.47 -9.23
N ALA A 294 14.61 -4.77 -8.09
CA ALA A 294 15.26 -4.83 -6.78
C ALA A 294 15.74 -6.25 -6.47
N VAL A 295 17.00 -6.39 -6.05
CA VAL A 295 17.64 -7.69 -5.79
C VAL A 295 18.23 -7.72 -4.38
N PHE A 296 17.34 -7.94 -3.40
CA PHE A 296 17.64 -7.81 -1.97
C PHE A 296 17.52 -9.13 -1.23
N THR A 297 16.34 -9.74 -1.26
CA THR A 297 15.95 -10.92 -0.48
C THR A 297 16.77 -12.16 -0.85
N GLU A 298 17.14 -12.93 0.17
CA GLU A 298 17.85 -14.20 0.06
C GLU A 298 16.98 -15.32 0.65
N PRO A 299 17.23 -16.60 0.30
CA PRO A 299 16.43 -17.73 0.81
C PRO A 299 16.27 -17.77 2.33
N ASN A 300 17.25 -17.27 3.08
CA ASN A 300 17.25 -17.25 4.54
C ASN A 300 17.23 -15.83 5.14
N THR A 301 17.09 -14.78 4.31
CA THR A 301 17.18 -13.39 4.76
C THR A 301 16.18 -12.51 4.00
N GLY A 302 15.09 -12.13 4.67
CA GLY A 302 14.08 -11.20 4.14
C GLY A 302 13.89 -9.99 5.04
N SER A 303 13.16 -10.17 6.15
CA SER A 303 12.85 -9.08 7.10
C SER A 303 14.10 -8.45 7.75
N ASP A 304 15.13 -9.26 8.02
CA ASP A 304 16.42 -8.80 8.54
C ASP A 304 17.44 -8.56 7.42
N LEU A 305 17.12 -7.65 6.50
CA LEU A 305 17.92 -7.43 5.29
C LEU A 305 19.38 -7.01 5.58
N GLY A 306 19.67 -6.44 6.75
CA GLY A 306 21.02 -6.09 7.18
C GLY A 306 21.97 -7.30 7.30
N SER A 307 21.42 -8.50 7.52
CA SER A 307 22.17 -9.74 7.74
C SER A 307 22.40 -10.56 6.47
N LEU A 308 22.17 -9.97 5.28
CA LEU A 308 22.32 -10.66 4.01
C LEU A 308 23.75 -11.16 3.77
N ARG A 309 23.91 -12.21 2.97
CA ARG A 309 25.15 -12.99 2.83
C ARG A 309 25.76 -12.95 1.43
N THR A 310 24.99 -12.58 0.40
CA THR A 310 25.55 -12.36 -0.94
C THR A 310 26.70 -11.38 -0.83
N ARG A 311 27.87 -11.78 -1.32
CA ARG A 311 29.11 -11.03 -1.21
C ARG A 311 29.50 -10.42 -2.56
N ALA A 312 30.18 -9.28 -2.51
CA ALA A 312 30.83 -8.67 -3.66
C ALA A 312 32.32 -8.51 -3.34
N VAL A 313 33.18 -9.21 -4.08
CA VAL A 313 34.63 -9.20 -3.89
C VAL A 313 35.25 -8.31 -4.96
N LYS A 314 36.05 -7.33 -4.55
CA LYS A 314 36.77 -6.46 -5.47
C LYS A 314 37.89 -7.22 -6.18
N THR A 315 37.96 -7.12 -7.50
CA THR A 315 38.99 -7.75 -8.33
C THR A 315 40.22 -6.84 -8.47
N GLU A 316 41.30 -7.37 -9.08
CA GLU A 316 42.52 -6.60 -9.34
C GLU A 316 42.30 -5.39 -10.27
N THR A 317 41.27 -5.44 -11.13
CA THR A 317 40.91 -4.33 -12.03
C THR A 317 40.11 -3.23 -11.33
N GLY A 318 39.68 -3.45 -10.08
CA GLY A 318 38.81 -2.55 -9.33
C GLY A 318 37.31 -2.85 -9.48
N ASP A 319 36.93 -3.69 -10.45
CA ASP A 319 35.58 -4.23 -10.62
C ASP A 319 35.20 -5.19 -9.48
N TYR A 320 33.98 -5.72 -9.47
CA TYR A 320 33.50 -6.65 -8.44
C TYR A 320 33.01 -7.96 -9.05
N GLU A 321 33.23 -9.04 -8.31
CA GLU A 321 32.62 -10.34 -8.54
C GLU A 321 31.62 -10.64 -7.43
N ILE A 322 30.36 -10.87 -7.80
CA ILE A 322 29.27 -11.14 -6.87
C ILE A 322 29.01 -12.63 -6.79
N THR A 323 28.83 -13.14 -5.58
CA THR A 323 28.48 -14.54 -5.35
C THR A 323 27.48 -14.68 -4.22
N GLY A 324 26.40 -15.41 -4.47
CA GLY A 324 25.33 -15.64 -3.50
C GLY A 324 24.01 -16.01 -4.16
N ASN A 325 22.97 -16.18 -3.34
CA ASN A 325 21.64 -16.57 -3.81
C ASN A 325 20.63 -15.49 -3.43
N LYS A 326 19.77 -15.14 -4.37
CA LYS A 326 18.64 -14.22 -4.17
C LYS A 326 17.34 -14.94 -4.55
N THR A 327 16.22 -14.51 -4.00
CA THR A 327 14.92 -15.14 -4.27
C THR A 327 13.80 -14.12 -4.12
N TRP A 328 12.61 -14.44 -4.62
CA TRP A 328 11.47 -13.53 -4.69
C TRP A 328 11.77 -12.27 -5.51
N ILE A 329 12.59 -12.41 -6.56
CA ILE A 329 12.97 -11.28 -7.40
C ILE A 329 11.95 -11.12 -8.52
N THR A 330 11.09 -10.11 -8.40
CA THR A 330 10.09 -9.81 -9.41
C THR A 330 10.73 -9.33 -10.72
N HIS A 331 10.18 -9.77 -11.85
CA HIS A 331 10.54 -9.30 -13.21
C HIS A 331 11.98 -9.63 -13.66
N ALA A 332 12.69 -10.50 -12.95
CA ALA A 332 14.13 -10.69 -13.12
C ALA A 332 14.55 -11.06 -14.56
N ALA A 333 13.75 -11.83 -15.29
CA ALA A 333 14.12 -12.26 -16.65
C ALA A 333 14.26 -11.06 -17.62
N ARG A 334 13.32 -10.11 -17.60
CA ARG A 334 13.23 -9.02 -18.62
C ARG A 334 13.98 -7.74 -18.26
N THR A 335 14.55 -7.64 -17.06
CA THR A 335 15.20 -6.41 -16.60
C THR A 335 16.60 -6.24 -17.16
N HIS A 336 17.05 -4.98 -17.22
CA HIS A 336 18.35 -4.59 -17.76
C HIS A 336 19.35 -4.27 -16.64
N VAL A 337 18.82 -3.81 -15.49
CA VAL A 337 19.63 -3.47 -14.32
C VAL A 337 18.97 -3.99 -13.05
N MET A 338 19.81 -4.53 -12.18
CA MET A 338 19.42 -4.96 -10.84
C MET A 338 19.99 -3.97 -9.83
N THR A 339 19.13 -3.35 -9.03
CA THR A 339 19.56 -2.67 -7.80
C THR A 339 19.88 -3.75 -6.78
N LEU A 340 21.15 -4.17 -6.72
CA LEU A 340 21.58 -5.37 -6.02
C LEU A 340 22.33 -4.99 -4.75
N LEU A 341 21.83 -5.46 -3.60
CA LEU A 341 22.47 -5.25 -2.31
C LEU A 341 23.34 -6.45 -1.94
N ALA A 342 24.64 -6.21 -1.76
CA ALA A 342 25.64 -7.22 -1.42
C ALA A 342 26.62 -6.72 -0.35
N ARG A 343 27.20 -7.66 0.39
CA ARG A 343 28.20 -7.40 1.41
C ARG A 343 29.59 -7.24 0.77
N THR A 344 30.20 -6.07 0.95
CA THR A 344 31.58 -5.80 0.49
C THR A 344 32.60 -5.91 1.62
N ASP A 345 32.18 -5.72 2.87
CA ASP A 345 33.04 -5.96 4.04
C ASP A 345 32.78 -7.36 4.63
N PRO A 346 33.69 -8.34 4.41
CA PRO A 346 33.49 -9.72 4.85
C PRO A 346 33.53 -9.90 6.37
N GLU A 347 34.08 -8.93 7.12
CA GLU A 347 34.20 -8.99 8.58
C GLU A 347 32.90 -8.55 9.29
N THR A 348 31.92 -8.07 8.54
CA THR A 348 30.65 -7.58 9.07
C THR A 348 29.55 -8.62 8.92
N THR A 349 28.61 -8.60 9.86
CA THR A 349 27.38 -9.40 9.79
C THR A 349 26.11 -8.54 9.78
N ASP A 350 26.25 -7.22 9.72
CA ASP A 350 25.14 -6.27 9.78
C ASP A 350 25.12 -5.31 8.58
N HIS A 351 24.19 -4.36 8.61
CA HIS A 351 23.92 -3.41 7.53
C HIS A 351 25.11 -2.52 7.14
N ARG A 352 26.12 -2.35 8.00
CA ARG A 352 27.24 -1.41 7.78
C ARG A 352 28.20 -1.88 6.69
N GLY A 353 28.29 -3.18 6.45
CA GLY A 353 29.14 -3.74 5.38
C GLY A 353 28.44 -3.93 4.05
N LEU A 354 27.23 -3.39 3.89
CA LEU A 354 26.43 -3.56 2.68
C LEU A 354 26.64 -2.40 1.70
N SER A 355 26.74 -2.76 0.42
CA SER A 355 26.93 -1.85 -0.71
C SER A 355 25.85 -2.11 -1.76
N MET A 356 25.38 -1.04 -2.40
CA MET A 356 24.36 -1.09 -3.44
C MET A 356 25.03 -1.03 -4.82
N PHE A 357 24.64 -1.92 -5.71
CA PHE A 357 25.16 -2.01 -7.07
C PHE A 357 24.05 -1.76 -8.10
N LEU A 358 24.38 -1.05 -9.17
CA LEU A 358 23.60 -0.97 -10.41
C LEU A 358 24.09 -2.12 -11.32
N ALA A 359 23.72 -3.34 -10.97
CA ALA A 359 24.19 -4.56 -11.59
C ALA A 359 23.51 -4.78 -12.95
N GLU A 360 24.17 -4.31 -14.01
CA GLU A 360 23.71 -4.46 -15.40
C GLU A 360 23.73 -5.93 -15.82
N LYS A 361 22.70 -6.34 -16.57
CA LYS A 361 22.62 -7.67 -17.17
C LYS A 361 21.93 -7.60 -18.52
N THR A 362 22.08 -8.67 -19.29
CA THR A 362 21.32 -8.86 -20.53
C THR A 362 19.92 -9.40 -20.19
N PRO A 363 18.83 -8.78 -20.67
CA PRO A 363 17.50 -9.38 -20.59
C PRO A 363 17.47 -10.77 -21.26
N GLY A 364 16.78 -11.71 -20.65
CA GLY A 364 16.62 -13.07 -21.18
C GLY A 364 15.37 -13.26 -22.03
N THR A 365 15.23 -14.48 -22.57
CA THR A 365 14.01 -14.98 -23.21
C THR A 365 13.39 -16.09 -22.35
N ASP A 366 12.23 -16.61 -22.73
CA ASP A 366 11.62 -17.74 -22.01
C ASP A 366 12.50 -19.00 -22.06
N GLU A 367 13.23 -19.23 -23.15
CA GLU A 367 14.15 -20.36 -23.29
C GLU A 367 15.47 -20.16 -22.54
N ASN A 368 15.91 -18.92 -22.38
CA ASN A 368 17.14 -18.57 -21.67
C ASN A 368 16.96 -17.27 -20.87
N PRO A 369 16.32 -17.33 -19.69
CA PRO A 369 15.92 -16.15 -18.92
C PRO A 369 17.11 -15.40 -18.30
N PHE A 370 18.26 -16.06 -18.15
CA PHE A 370 19.45 -15.52 -17.52
C PHE A 370 20.71 -15.81 -18.35
N PRO A 371 20.89 -15.13 -19.50
CA PRO A 371 21.99 -15.41 -20.43
C PRO A 371 23.35 -14.84 -19.97
N THR A 372 23.36 -13.90 -19.02
CA THR A 372 24.59 -13.24 -18.57
C THR A 372 25.47 -14.19 -17.76
N GLU A 373 26.76 -14.24 -18.08
CA GLU A 373 27.74 -15.09 -17.40
C GLU A 373 27.79 -14.82 -15.88
N GLY A 374 27.93 -15.88 -15.09
CA GLY A 374 27.93 -15.81 -13.63
C GLY A 374 26.56 -15.61 -13.00
N MET A 375 25.47 -15.56 -13.78
CA MET A 375 24.09 -15.48 -13.32
C MET A 375 23.28 -16.69 -13.78
N THR A 376 22.49 -17.26 -12.88
CA THR A 376 21.53 -18.34 -13.15
C THR A 376 20.23 -18.06 -12.41
N GLY A 377 19.15 -18.75 -12.76
CA GLY A 377 17.90 -18.63 -12.03
C GLY A 377 16.78 -19.46 -12.61
N GLY A 378 15.63 -19.42 -11.93
CA GLY A 378 14.42 -20.12 -12.33
C GLY A 378 13.18 -19.42 -11.76
N GLU A 379 12.07 -19.54 -12.48
CA GLU A 379 10.78 -19.02 -12.00
C GLU A 379 10.31 -19.80 -10.76
N ILE A 380 9.69 -19.08 -9.83
CA ILE A 380 8.97 -19.61 -8.68
C ILE A 380 7.49 -19.73 -9.07
N GLU A 381 6.91 -20.92 -8.95
CA GLU A 381 5.46 -21.08 -9.11
C GLU A 381 4.72 -20.40 -7.95
N VAL A 382 3.94 -19.37 -8.27
CA VAL A 382 3.27 -18.51 -7.27
C VAL A 382 1.75 -18.57 -7.38
N LEU A 383 1.07 -18.40 -6.24
CA LEU A 383 -0.39 -18.40 -6.16
C LEU A 383 -1.04 -17.18 -6.87
N GLY A 384 -0.37 -16.03 -6.85
CA GLY A 384 -0.87 -14.75 -7.41
C GLY A 384 0.29 -13.87 -7.87
N TYR A 385 0.00 -12.63 -8.31
CA TYR A 385 1.02 -11.66 -8.75
C TYR A 385 1.95 -12.15 -9.89
N ARG A 386 1.39 -12.85 -10.88
CA ARG A 386 2.18 -13.57 -11.90
C ARG A 386 2.68 -12.73 -13.07
N GLY A 387 2.21 -11.48 -13.19
CA GLY A 387 2.37 -10.65 -14.40
C GLY A 387 3.80 -10.20 -14.68
N MET A 388 4.66 -10.27 -13.68
CA MET A 388 6.10 -10.06 -13.84
C MET A 388 6.92 -11.29 -13.47
N LYS A 389 6.28 -12.32 -12.90
CA LYS A 389 6.87 -13.52 -12.31
C LYS A 389 7.88 -13.21 -11.21
N GLU A 390 8.14 -14.19 -10.36
CA GLU A 390 9.12 -14.16 -9.28
C GLU A 390 10.19 -15.20 -9.56
N TYR A 391 11.46 -14.88 -9.27
CA TYR A 391 12.57 -15.75 -9.60
C TYR A 391 13.48 -16.01 -8.41
N GLU A 392 14.03 -17.22 -8.36
CA GLU A 392 15.27 -17.52 -7.66
C GLU A 392 16.45 -17.19 -8.58
N LEU A 393 17.50 -16.57 -8.03
CA LEU A 393 18.70 -16.18 -8.75
C LEU A 393 19.94 -16.69 -8.02
N GLY A 394 20.84 -17.33 -8.76
CA GLY A 394 22.17 -17.71 -8.30
C GLY A 394 23.23 -16.85 -8.99
N PHE A 395 24.15 -16.30 -8.20
CA PHE A 395 25.32 -15.57 -8.67
C PHE A 395 26.58 -16.34 -8.31
N ASP A 396 27.44 -16.62 -9.28
CA ASP A 396 28.74 -17.25 -9.13
C ASP A 396 29.77 -16.51 -9.99
N GLY A 397 30.58 -15.67 -9.36
CA GLY A 397 31.51 -14.78 -10.07
C GLY A 397 30.83 -13.76 -10.99
N PHE A 398 29.59 -13.32 -10.70
CA PHE A 398 28.88 -12.34 -11.54
C PHE A 398 29.61 -10.99 -11.54
N ALA A 399 30.07 -10.55 -12.71
CA ALA A 399 30.91 -9.36 -12.84
C ALA A 399 30.08 -8.06 -12.81
N VAL A 400 30.50 -7.10 -11.99
CA VAL A 400 29.92 -5.75 -11.90
C VAL A 400 31.02 -4.71 -11.97
N LYS A 401 30.83 -3.67 -12.80
CA LYS A 401 31.81 -2.60 -12.96
C LYS A 401 31.98 -1.77 -11.69
N GLN A 402 33.19 -1.30 -11.42
CA GLN A 402 33.45 -0.38 -10.29
C GLN A 402 32.54 0.85 -10.35
N ALA A 403 32.35 1.41 -11.55
CA ALA A 403 31.50 2.56 -11.81
C ALA A 403 30.01 2.32 -11.47
N ASN A 404 29.59 1.06 -11.31
CA ASN A 404 28.23 0.69 -10.95
C ASN A 404 28.06 0.44 -9.44
N LEU A 405 29.09 0.64 -8.61
CA LEU A 405 28.90 0.80 -7.16
C LEU A 405 28.21 2.16 -6.91
N LEU A 406 26.96 2.13 -6.43
CA LEU A 406 26.16 3.34 -6.27
C LEU A 406 26.85 4.36 -5.35
N GLY A 407 27.09 5.57 -5.84
CA GLY A 407 27.77 6.64 -5.11
C GLY A 407 29.28 6.43 -4.93
N GLY A 408 29.85 5.37 -5.49
CA GLY A 408 31.30 5.12 -5.53
C GLY A 408 31.96 4.73 -4.19
N ALA A 409 31.17 4.52 -3.12
CA ALA A 409 31.69 4.21 -1.79
C ALA A 409 31.03 2.96 -1.19
N GLU A 410 31.86 2.02 -0.75
CA GLU A 410 31.42 0.80 -0.08
C GLU A 410 30.78 1.09 1.30
N GLY A 411 29.92 0.18 1.77
CA GLY A 411 29.27 0.28 3.09
C GLY A 411 28.16 1.33 3.19
N LYS A 412 27.71 1.89 2.05
CA LYS A 412 26.63 2.89 1.99
C LYS A 412 25.29 2.34 1.53
N GLY A 413 25.24 1.08 1.08
CA GLY A 413 24.09 0.51 0.38
C GLY A 413 22.80 0.50 1.20
N PHE A 414 22.88 0.12 2.47
CA PHE A 414 21.69 0.09 3.33
C PHE A 414 21.16 1.50 3.63
N LYS A 415 22.05 2.48 3.82
CA LYS A 415 21.64 3.87 4.04
C LYS A 415 20.97 4.45 2.78
N GLN A 416 21.55 4.21 1.61
CA GLN A 416 20.96 4.63 0.32
C GLN A 416 19.57 4.00 0.13
N LEU A 417 19.41 2.72 0.46
CA LEU A 417 18.11 2.04 0.39
C LEU A 417 17.08 2.64 1.36
N MET A 418 17.48 3.05 2.57
CA MET A 418 16.56 3.65 3.54
C MET A 418 15.90 4.95 3.04
N GLU A 419 16.58 5.72 2.18
CA GLU A 419 16.05 6.97 1.61
C GLU A 419 14.82 6.71 0.72
N THR A 420 14.67 5.50 0.16
CA THR A 420 13.53 5.16 -0.72
C THR A 420 12.33 4.57 0.02
N PHE A 421 12.46 4.28 1.32
CA PHE A 421 11.40 3.58 2.07
C PHE A 421 10.09 4.36 2.18
N GLU A 422 10.15 5.69 2.25
CA GLU A 422 8.96 6.53 2.27
C GLU A 422 8.14 6.31 0.98
N SER A 423 8.77 6.49 -0.18
CA SER A 423 8.12 6.30 -1.49
C SER A 423 7.70 4.85 -1.71
N ALA A 424 8.51 3.86 -1.30
CA ALA A 424 8.14 2.44 -1.43
C ALA A 424 6.87 2.10 -0.63
N ARG A 425 6.72 2.68 0.57
CA ARG A 425 5.52 2.51 1.41
C ARG A 425 4.31 3.23 0.81
N ILE A 426 4.47 4.48 0.37
CA ILE A 426 3.43 5.26 -0.32
C ILE A 426 2.91 4.48 -1.54
N GLN A 427 3.80 3.99 -2.39
CA GLN A 427 3.45 3.23 -3.59
C GLN A 427 2.84 1.86 -3.27
N THR A 428 3.21 1.24 -2.15
CA THR A 428 2.53 0.03 -1.68
C THR A 428 1.10 0.31 -1.25
N ALA A 429 0.87 1.43 -0.55
CA ALA A 429 -0.47 1.86 -0.16
C ALA A 429 -1.32 2.20 -1.39
N ALA A 430 -0.77 2.92 -2.39
CA ALA A 430 -1.44 3.21 -3.66
C ALA A 430 -1.86 1.94 -4.41
N ARG A 431 -0.96 0.96 -4.54
CA ARG A 431 -1.28 -0.35 -5.14
C ARG A 431 -2.38 -1.06 -4.38
N ALA A 432 -2.36 -1.00 -3.04
CA ALA A 432 -3.39 -1.59 -2.21
C ALA A 432 -4.76 -0.94 -2.39
N VAL A 433 -4.81 0.40 -2.46
CA VAL A 433 -6.05 1.15 -2.75
C VAL A 433 -6.62 0.78 -4.13
N GLY A 434 -5.77 0.67 -5.16
CA GLY A 434 -6.18 0.22 -6.50
C GLY A 434 -6.77 -1.19 -6.49
N VAL A 435 -6.09 -2.16 -5.86
CA VAL A 435 -6.58 -3.54 -5.74
C VAL A 435 -7.90 -3.61 -4.95
N ALA A 436 -8.03 -2.85 -3.87
CA ALA A 436 -9.26 -2.77 -3.10
C ALA A 436 -10.42 -2.20 -3.93
N GLN A 437 -10.15 -1.16 -4.75
CA GLN A 437 -11.13 -0.59 -5.68
C GLN A 437 -11.56 -1.63 -6.73
N SER A 438 -10.63 -2.38 -7.30
CA SER A 438 -10.93 -3.48 -8.23
C SER A 438 -11.86 -4.52 -7.61
N ALA A 439 -11.57 -4.94 -6.37
CA ALA A 439 -12.41 -5.87 -5.63
C ALA A 439 -13.83 -5.33 -5.42
N LEU A 440 -13.97 -4.05 -5.08
CA LEU A 440 -15.25 -3.38 -4.94
C LEU A 440 -16.02 -3.35 -6.26
N ASP A 441 -15.39 -2.94 -7.36
CA ASP A 441 -16.06 -2.80 -8.67
C ASP A 441 -16.60 -4.14 -9.19
N ILE A 442 -15.76 -5.18 -9.16
CA ILE A 442 -16.14 -6.53 -9.59
C ILE A 442 -17.28 -7.07 -8.72
N SER A 443 -17.21 -6.84 -7.42
CA SER A 443 -18.22 -7.32 -6.47
C SER A 443 -19.54 -6.55 -6.57
N MET A 444 -19.48 -5.26 -6.84
CA MET A 444 -20.64 -4.41 -7.07
C MET A 444 -21.40 -4.88 -8.31
N GLN A 445 -20.69 -5.09 -9.42
CA GLN A 445 -21.28 -5.61 -10.65
C GLN A 445 -21.96 -6.96 -10.43
N TYR A 446 -21.26 -7.92 -9.81
CA TYR A 446 -21.82 -9.24 -9.53
C TYR A 446 -23.04 -9.16 -8.59
N ALA A 447 -23.01 -8.29 -7.58
CA ALA A 447 -24.11 -8.12 -6.64
C ALA A 447 -25.37 -7.54 -7.30
N GLN A 448 -25.22 -6.68 -8.31
CA GLN A 448 -26.33 -6.12 -9.09
C GLN A 448 -26.92 -7.15 -10.06
N ASP A 449 -26.07 -7.89 -10.76
CA ASP A 449 -26.48 -8.83 -11.80
C ASP A 449 -27.08 -10.12 -11.24
N ARG A 450 -26.44 -10.69 -10.20
CA ARG A 450 -26.81 -12.00 -9.67
C ARG A 450 -28.13 -11.91 -8.92
N LYS A 451 -29.11 -12.73 -9.34
CA LYS A 451 -30.40 -12.88 -8.66
C LYS A 451 -30.42 -14.14 -7.80
N GLN A 452 -30.91 -14.01 -6.57
CA GLN A 452 -31.26 -15.14 -5.70
C GLN A 452 -32.46 -14.77 -4.84
N PHE A 453 -33.31 -15.74 -4.51
CA PHE A 453 -34.57 -15.51 -3.79
C PHE A 453 -35.43 -14.39 -4.43
N GLY A 454 -35.44 -14.32 -5.77
CA GLY A 454 -36.27 -13.39 -6.54
C GLY A 454 -35.77 -11.95 -6.65
N LYS A 455 -34.58 -11.58 -6.15
CA LYS A 455 -34.02 -10.23 -6.26
C LYS A 455 -32.49 -10.22 -6.40
N SER A 456 -31.90 -9.09 -6.77
CA SER A 456 -30.44 -8.91 -6.82
C SER A 456 -29.80 -9.14 -5.46
N LEU A 457 -28.57 -9.67 -5.44
CA LEU A 457 -27.82 -9.90 -4.21
C LEU A 457 -27.60 -8.60 -3.44
N ILE A 458 -27.40 -7.47 -4.12
CA ILE A 458 -27.21 -6.16 -3.48
C ILE A 458 -28.41 -5.74 -2.59
N ASN A 459 -29.61 -6.29 -2.83
CA ASN A 459 -30.80 -6.02 -2.03
C ASN A 459 -30.85 -6.83 -0.71
N PHE A 460 -29.78 -7.52 -0.34
CA PHE A 460 -29.62 -8.16 0.97
C PHE A 460 -28.58 -7.40 1.79
N PRO A 461 -28.90 -6.95 3.03
CA PRO A 461 -27.98 -6.14 3.85
C PRO A 461 -26.61 -6.76 4.13
N ARG A 462 -26.48 -8.09 4.08
CA ARG A 462 -25.18 -8.78 4.23
C ARG A 462 -24.27 -8.67 3.00
N VAL A 463 -24.81 -8.26 1.85
CA VAL A 463 -24.08 -7.98 0.62
C VAL A 463 -23.84 -6.48 0.49
N SER A 464 -24.89 -5.66 0.52
CA SER A 464 -24.73 -4.19 0.45
C SER A 464 -23.91 -3.62 1.60
N GLY A 465 -24.02 -4.18 2.80
CA GLY A 465 -23.19 -3.78 3.93
C GLY A 465 -21.71 -4.06 3.73
N LYS A 466 -21.32 -5.12 3.00
CA LYS A 466 -19.91 -5.36 2.64
C LYS A 466 -19.42 -4.29 1.66
N LEU A 467 -20.19 -4.03 0.61
CA LEU A 467 -19.86 -3.03 -0.41
C LEU A 467 -19.74 -1.62 0.20
N ALA A 468 -20.64 -1.26 1.11
CA ALA A 468 -20.59 0.00 1.85
C ALA A 468 -19.29 0.12 2.68
N MET A 469 -18.92 -0.92 3.42
CA MET A 469 -17.68 -0.91 4.20
C MET A 469 -16.42 -0.89 3.32
N MET A 470 -16.43 -1.57 2.17
CA MET A 470 -15.34 -1.45 1.19
C MET A 470 -15.16 0.01 0.76
N ALA A 471 -16.24 0.69 0.33
CA ALA A 471 -16.17 2.09 -0.09
C ALA A 471 -15.62 3.00 1.03
N VAL A 472 -16.08 2.80 2.26
CA VAL A 472 -15.63 3.55 3.44
C VAL A 472 -14.14 3.33 3.69
N GLU A 473 -13.71 2.08 3.86
CA GLU A 473 -12.31 1.80 4.23
C GLU A 473 -11.32 2.12 3.12
N ILE A 474 -11.73 1.98 1.85
CA ILE A 474 -10.92 2.43 0.71
C ILE A 474 -10.71 3.93 0.78
N MET A 475 -11.74 4.73 1.08
CA MET A 475 -11.57 6.17 1.23
C MET A 475 -10.64 6.51 2.40
N VAL A 476 -10.78 5.84 3.54
CA VAL A 476 -9.89 6.04 4.70
C VAL A 476 -8.42 5.75 4.34
N ALA A 477 -8.14 4.61 3.70
CA ALA A 477 -6.79 4.25 3.27
C ALA A 477 -6.24 5.21 2.20
N ARG A 478 -7.11 5.67 1.29
CA ARG A 478 -6.78 6.64 0.25
C ARG A 478 -6.38 7.99 0.82
N GLN A 479 -7.15 8.56 1.75
CA GLN A 479 -6.81 9.84 2.38
C GLN A 479 -5.50 9.77 3.17
N LEU A 480 -5.25 8.65 3.86
CA LEU A 480 -3.98 8.45 4.56
C LEU A 480 -2.79 8.32 3.60
N THR A 481 -2.99 7.69 2.43
CA THR A 481 -2.00 7.60 1.36
C THR A 481 -1.70 8.97 0.77
N TYR A 482 -2.74 9.75 0.43
CA TYR A 482 -2.58 11.09 -0.13
C TYR A 482 -1.88 12.04 0.82
N PHE A 483 -2.20 11.96 2.12
CA PHE A 483 -1.49 12.71 3.14
C PHE A 483 0.02 12.38 3.16
N SER A 484 0.39 11.09 3.13
CA SER A 484 1.80 10.71 3.11
C SER A 484 2.54 11.16 1.84
N ALA A 485 1.85 11.20 0.69
CA ALA A 485 2.40 11.73 -0.55
C ALA A 485 2.58 13.26 -0.48
N TRP A 486 1.59 13.96 0.08
CA TRP A 486 1.65 15.41 0.29
C TRP A 486 2.82 15.81 1.18
N GLU A 487 3.04 15.12 2.30
CA GLU A 487 4.19 15.36 3.18
C GLU A 487 5.52 15.15 2.42
N LYS A 488 5.60 14.08 1.60
CA LYS A 488 6.79 13.78 0.79
C LYS A 488 7.07 14.86 -0.26
N ASP A 489 6.03 15.34 -0.94
CA ASP A 489 6.12 16.40 -1.95
C ASP A 489 6.61 17.74 -1.36
N HIS A 490 6.34 17.97 -0.07
CA HIS A 490 6.82 19.16 0.66
C HIS A 490 8.19 18.94 1.33
N GLY A 491 8.85 17.81 1.08
CA GLY A 491 10.15 17.46 1.66
C GLY A 491 10.11 17.20 3.17
N HIS A 492 8.91 16.99 3.73
CA HIS A 492 8.78 16.58 5.11
C HIS A 492 9.08 15.09 5.25
N ARG A 493 9.67 14.72 6.37
CA ARG A 493 9.86 13.31 6.73
C ARG A 493 8.48 12.69 6.99
N CYS A 494 8.13 11.63 6.26
CA CYS A 494 6.81 11.00 6.31
C CYS A 494 6.87 9.48 6.52
N ASP A 495 7.96 8.98 7.13
CA ASP A 495 8.20 7.56 7.33
C ASP A 495 7.15 6.85 8.20
N LEU A 496 6.53 7.58 9.14
CA LEU A 496 5.42 7.10 9.97
C LEU A 496 4.12 7.02 9.17
N GLU A 497 3.75 8.12 8.52
CA GLU A 497 2.52 8.32 7.77
C GLU A 497 2.42 7.31 6.63
N ALA A 498 3.49 7.21 5.83
CA ALA A 498 3.59 6.22 4.75
C ALA A 498 3.52 4.79 5.27
N GLY A 499 4.14 4.52 6.43
CA GLY A 499 4.08 3.22 7.09
C GLY A 499 2.67 2.84 7.52
N MET A 500 1.92 3.79 8.10
CA MET A 500 0.53 3.61 8.49
C MET A 500 -0.38 3.42 7.28
N ALA A 501 -0.17 4.18 6.21
CA ALA A 501 -0.89 4.03 4.94
C ALA A 501 -0.70 2.62 4.35
N LYS A 502 0.54 2.13 4.29
CA LYS A 502 0.85 0.76 3.87
C LYS A 502 0.16 -0.29 4.73
N LEU A 503 0.26 -0.14 6.06
CA LEU A 503 -0.27 -1.09 7.03
C LEU A 503 -1.80 -1.21 6.89
N LEU A 504 -2.49 -0.07 6.85
CA LEU A 504 -3.94 -0.02 6.71
C LEU A 504 -4.40 -0.48 5.32
N GLY A 505 -3.81 0.08 4.26
CA GLY A 505 -4.21 -0.19 2.88
C GLY A 505 -4.12 -1.67 2.53
N ALA A 506 -3.05 -2.35 2.94
CA ALA A 506 -2.90 -3.79 2.68
C ALA A 506 -4.01 -4.64 3.36
N ARG A 507 -4.39 -4.31 4.60
CA ARG A 507 -5.50 -4.97 5.30
C ARG A 507 -6.83 -4.69 4.61
N VAL A 508 -7.08 -3.45 4.23
CA VAL A 508 -8.32 -3.03 3.54
C VAL A 508 -8.47 -3.76 2.21
N ALA A 509 -7.40 -3.85 1.41
CA ALA A 509 -7.42 -4.59 0.15
C ALA A 509 -7.73 -6.08 0.35
N TRP A 510 -7.10 -6.72 1.33
CA TRP A 510 -7.39 -8.11 1.68
C TRP A 510 -8.86 -8.32 2.09
N ALA A 511 -9.37 -7.49 2.99
CA ALA A 511 -10.75 -7.57 3.45
C ALA A 511 -11.77 -7.30 2.33
N ALA A 512 -11.46 -6.38 1.41
CA ALA A 512 -12.29 -6.11 0.23
C ALA A 512 -12.33 -7.32 -0.71
N ALA A 513 -11.18 -7.93 -1.01
CA ALA A 513 -11.12 -9.10 -1.88
C ALA A 513 -11.80 -10.33 -1.28
N ASP A 514 -11.59 -10.61 0.02
CA ASP A 514 -12.24 -11.72 0.75
C ASP A 514 -13.78 -11.56 0.76
N ASN A 515 -14.27 -10.39 1.15
CA ASN A 515 -15.70 -10.10 1.12
C ASN A 515 -16.26 -10.10 -0.31
N GLY A 516 -15.46 -9.70 -1.29
CA GLY A 516 -15.83 -9.76 -2.71
C GLY A 516 -16.00 -11.19 -3.20
N LEU A 517 -15.08 -12.07 -2.87
CA LEU A 517 -15.21 -13.51 -3.14
C LEU A 517 -16.47 -14.07 -2.47
N GLN A 518 -16.72 -13.71 -1.22
CA GLN A 518 -17.91 -14.15 -0.48
C GLN A 518 -19.23 -13.71 -1.15
N ILE A 519 -19.27 -12.54 -1.80
CA ILE A 519 -20.43 -12.07 -2.58
C ILE A 519 -20.67 -12.95 -3.81
N HIS A 520 -19.60 -13.47 -4.43
CA HIS A 520 -19.68 -14.39 -5.56
C HIS A 520 -20.08 -15.83 -5.14
N GLY A 521 -19.97 -16.16 -3.85
CA GLY A 521 -20.25 -17.51 -3.35
C GLY A 521 -19.34 -18.54 -4.01
N GLY A 522 -19.90 -19.68 -4.43
CA GLY A 522 -19.13 -20.75 -5.09
C GLY A 522 -18.39 -20.28 -6.36
N ASN A 523 -18.95 -19.32 -7.10
CA ASN A 523 -18.33 -18.78 -8.31
C ASN A 523 -17.05 -17.99 -8.01
N GLY A 524 -16.89 -17.47 -6.79
CA GLY A 524 -15.70 -16.72 -6.40
C GLY A 524 -14.42 -17.56 -6.38
N PHE A 525 -14.55 -18.89 -6.35
CA PHE A 525 -13.43 -19.83 -6.45
C PHE A 525 -13.15 -20.30 -7.89
N ALA A 526 -14.05 -20.03 -8.83
CA ALA A 526 -13.87 -20.43 -10.20
C ALA A 526 -12.92 -19.46 -10.91
N LEU A 527 -11.89 -20.02 -11.56
CA LEU A 527 -10.92 -19.26 -12.34
C LEU A 527 -11.51 -18.48 -13.52
N GLU A 528 -12.79 -18.62 -13.84
CA GLU A 528 -13.48 -17.75 -14.80
C GLU A 528 -13.72 -16.33 -14.23
N TYR A 529 -13.83 -16.21 -12.91
CA TYR A 529 -14.16 -14.95 -12.24
C TYR A 529 -12.91 -14.22 -11.76
N LYS A 530 -12.75 -12.96 -12.18
CA LYS A 530 -11.60 -12.09 -11.83
C LYS A 530 -11.35 -11.99 -10.33
N ILE A 531 -12.38 -12.13 -9.49
CA ILE A 531 -12.25 -12.02 -8.03
C ILE A 531 -11.31 -13.08 -7.43
N SER A 532 -11.19 -14.27 -8.03
CA SER A 532 -10.27 -15.30 -7.56
C SER A 532 -8.81 -14.87 -7.71
N ARG A 533 -8.49 -14.18 -8.82
CA ARG A 533 -7.18 -13.56 -9.05
C ARG A 533 -6.94 -12.41 -8.08
N VAL A 534 -7.91 -11.49 -7.96
CA VAL A 534 -7.82 -10.31 -7.09
C VAL A 534 -7.63 -10.70 -5.61
N LEU A 535 -8.20 -11.83 -5.16
CA LEU A 535 -7.93 -12.38 -3.83
C LEU A 535 -6.43 -12.66 -3.61
N CYS A 536 -5.78 -13.28 -4.60
CA CYS A 536 -4.37 -13.62 -4.53
C CYS A 536 -3.49 -12.36 -4.61
N ASP A 537 -3.86 -11.43 -5.51
CA ASP A 537 -3.20 -10.13 -5.66
C ASP A 537 -3.26 -9.30 -4.35
N ALA A 538 -4.40 -9.31 -3.67
CA ALA A 538 -4.56 -8.59 -2.40
C ALA A 538 -3.74 -9.22 -1.26
N ARG A 539 -3.56 -10.55 -1.27
CA ARG A 539 -2.92 -11.27 -0.17
C ARG A 539 -1.43 -10.96 -0.03
N ILE A 540 -0.75 -10.57 -1.10
CA ILE A 540 0.70 -10.29 -1.08
C ILE A 540 1.05 -8.92 -0.50
N LEU A 541 0.10 -7.99 -0.44
CA LEU A 541 0.34 -6.57 -0.12
C LEU A 541 0.93 -6.32 1.28
N ASN A 542 0.66 -7.23 2.22
CA ASN A 542 1.21 -7.18 3.57
C ASN A 542 2.49 -8.02 3.75
N ILE A 543 3.12 -8.49 2.66
CA ILE A 543 4.32 -9.34 2.68
C ILE A 543 5.41 -8.82 1.73
N PHE A 544 5.09 -8.64 0.45
CA PHE A 544 6.09 -8.49 -0.64
C PHE A 544 7.05 -7.30 -0.49
N GLU A 545 6.61 -6.21 0.13
CA GLU A 545 7.38 -4.98 0.40
C GLU A 545 7.59 -4.83 1.92
N GLY A 546 7.96 -5.96 2.55
CA GLY A 546 8.10 -6.09 4.00
C GLY A 546 6.79 -6.48 4.70
N ALA A 547 6.90 -7.41 5.64
CA ALA A 547 5.78 -7.91 6.42
C ALA A 547 5.07 -6.81 7.24
N ALA A 548 3.77 -6.93 7.45
CA ALA A 548 2.99 -5.99 8.27
C ALA A 548 3.54 -5.88 9.70
N GLU A 549 4.03 -6.98 10.26
CA GLU A 549 4.62 -7.05 11.60
C GLU A 549 5.90 -6.20 11.68
N ILE A 550 6.73 -6.23 10.64
CA ILE A 550 7.92 -5.37 10.55
C ILE A 550 7.52 -3.91 10.35
N GLN A 551 6.49 -3.64 9.55
CA GLN A 551 5.97 -2.29 9.37
C GLN A 551 5.45 -1.71 10.71
N ALA A 552 4.71 -2.51 11.49
CA ALA A 552 4.25 -2.13 12.82
C ALA A 552 5.43 -1.94 13.78
N GLN A 553 6.42 -2.83 13.78
CA GLN A 553 7.64 -2.69 14.57
C GLN A 553 8.38 -1.37 14.30
N VAL A 554 8.49 -0.97 13.03
CA VAL A 554 9.15 0.29 12.64
C VAL A 554 8.34 1.51 13.12
N ILE A 555 7.01 1.48 12.97
CA ILE A 555 6.13 2.55 13.46
C ILE A 555 6.26 2.68 14.98
N ALA A 556 6.17 1.57 15.72
CA ALA A 556 6.30 1.54 17.17
C ALA A 556 7.60 2.19 17.63
N ARG A 557 8.74 1.78 17.07
CA ARG A 557 10.07 2.34 17.40
C ARG A 557 10.13 3.84 17.14
N ARG A 558 9.50 4.33 16.08
CA ARG A 558 9.46 5.75 15.73
C ARG A 558 8.58 6.58 16.66
N LEU A 559 7.45 6.03 17.10
CA LEU A 559 6.57 6.68 18.10
C LEU A 559 7.19 6.70 19.51
N LEU A 560 8.01 5.70 19.83
CA LEU A 560 8.60 5.52 21.16
C LEU A 560 9.94 6.24 21.35
N ALA A 561 10.63 6.60 20.26
CA ALA A 561 11.83 7.45 20.30
C ALA A 561 11.47 8.80 20.96
#